data_AF-A0A1L7X0D3-F1
#
_entry.id   AF-A0A1L7X0D3-F1
#
_cell.length_a   1.000
_cell.length_b   1.000
_cell.length_c   1.000
_cell.angle_alpha   90.00
_cell.angle_beta   90.00
_cell.angle_gamma   90.00
#
_symmetry.space_group_name_H-M   'P 1'
#
loop_
_entity.id
_entity.type
_entity.pdbx_description
1 polymer ?
#
loop_
_entity_poly.entity_id
_entity_poly.type
_entity_poly.pdbx_seq_one_letter_code
_entity_poly.pdbx_strand_id
1 'polypeptide(L)'
;MAPSTKVSSRKKKSTSSVALAAKRISNEKPPPALVKSSTIVIVNVRNDDQDEYETFPIHKNYICHHSPYFEAAFNGRFIEGETQEMDIGDVEPMVFGLFVTG
;
A
#
# COMPACT_ATOMS: atom_id res chain seq x y z
N MET A 1 31.74 0.54 47.63
CA MET A 1 31.48 1.68 46.72
C MET A 1 29.97 1.79 46.50
N ALA A 2 29.34 2.83 47.03
CA ALA A 2 28.03 3.34 46.55
C ALA A 2 28.32 4.57 45.66
N PRO A 3 27.43 5.02 44.74
CA PRO A 3 26.08 5.57 45.05
C PRO A 3 24.99 5.06 44.06
N SER A 4 23.71 4.88 44.41
CA SER A 4 22.61 5.85 44.63
C SER A 4 22.47 7.00 43.63
N THR A 5 21.45 6.94 42.76
CA THR A 5 20.59 8.09 42.42
C THR A 5 19.12 7.64 42.26
N LYS A 6 18.24 8.32 43.01
CA LYS A 6 16.77 8.32 42.87
C LYS A 6 16.37 9.44 41.90
N VAL A 7 15.15 9.37 41.34
CA VAL A 7 14.18 10.47 41.09
C VAL A 7 13.10 9.91 40.13
N SER A 8 11.81 10.25 40.15
CA SER A 8 10.85 10.76 41.14
C SER A 8 9.53 10.90 40.37
N SER A 9 8.41 10.44 40.97
CA SER A 9 7.05 11.03 40.88
C SER A 9 6.41 11.36 39.51
N ARG A 10 5.19 10.89 39.25
CA ARG A 10 3.91 11.58 39.59
C ARG A 10 2.69 10.73 39.20
N LYS A 11 1.70 10.67 40.09
CA LYS A 11 0.38 10.02 39.96
C LYS A 11 -0.70 11.10 39.76
N LYS A 12 -1.80 10.77 39.03
CA LYS A 12 -3.22 11.21 39.17
C LYS A 12 -3.91 11.46 37.80
N LYS A 13 -4.98 10.71 37.47
CA LYS A 13 -6.45 11.03 37.55
C LYS A 13 -6.98 11.71 36.26
N SER A 14 -7.80 11.04 35.44
CA SER A 14 -9.27 10.93 35.46
C SER A 14 -10.00 12.01 34.63
N THR A 15 -10.78 11.54 33.63
CA THR A 15 -12.01 12.12 33.04
C THR A 15 -11.99 13.54 32.45
N SER A 16 -12.25 13.66 31.14
CA SER A 16 -13.38 14.46 30.67
C SER A 16 -13.84 14.02 29.27
N SER A 17 -15.02 13.41 29.23
CA SER A 17 -15.94 13.46 28.12
C SER A 17 -16.23 14.92 27.77
N VAL A 18 -15.97 15.34 26.53
CA VAL A 18 -16.82 16.14 25.61
C VAL A 18 -15.89 16.72 24.54
N ALA A 19 -15.78 16.05 23.39
CA ALA A 19 -15.42 16.68 22.12
C ALA A 19 -15.83 15.76 20.96
N LEU A 20 -17.13 15.39 20.92
CA LEU A 20 -17.76 15.08 19.64
C LEU A 20 -17.86 16.41 18.88
N ALA A 21 -16.86 16.70 18.05
CA ALA A 21 -16.93 17.74 17.03
C ALA A 21 -16.09 17.29 15.82
N ALA A 22 -16.79 16.63 14.89
CA ALA A 22 -16.49 16.49 13.47
C ALA A 22 -15.04 16.71 13.03
N LYS A 23 -14.23 15.65 13.04
CA LYS A 23 -13.02 15.57 12.22
C LYS A 23 -13.15 14.36 11.30
N ARG A 24 -13.78 14.56 10.13
CA ARG A 24 -13.50 13.69 8.98
C ARG A 24 -12.05 13.97 8.60
N ILE A 25 -11.12 13.22 9.18
CA ILE A 25 -9.76 13.16 8.68
C ILE A 25 -9.88 12.33 7.40
N SER A 26 -9.98 12.98 6.25
CA SER A 26 -9.75 12.31 4.97
C SER A 26 -8.28 11.88 4.95
N ASN A 27 -8.01 10.63 5.32
CA ASN A 27 -6.69 10.00 5.22
C ASN A 27 -6.33 9.71 3.74
N GLU A 28 -6.51 10.69 2.86
CA GLU A 28 -6.12 10.55 1.46
C GLU A 28 -4.58 10.64 1.40
N LYS A 29 -3.91 9.56 0.94
CA LYS A 29 -2.47 9.64 0.66
C LYS A 29 -2.25 10.77 -0.38
N PRO A 30 -1.16 11.54 -0.25
CA PRO A 30 -0.83 12.57 -1.24
C PRO A 30 -0.68 11.93 -2.62
N PRO A 31 -1.07 12.62 -3.71
CA PRO A 31 -1.05 12.05 -5.05
C PRO A 31 0.31 11.41 -5.37
N PRO A 32 0.33 10.24 -6.02
CA PRO A 32 1.57 9.56 -6.35
C PRO A 32 2.40 10.44 -7.30
N ALA A 33 3.68 10.62 -6.96
CA ALA A 33 4.59 11.34 -7.84
C ALA A 33 4.90 10.47 -9.07
N LEU A 34 4.28 10.80 -10.19
CA LEU A 34 4.63 10.27 -11.52
C LEU A 34 5.88 11.00 -12.02
N VAL A 35 7.01 10.75 -11.36
CA VAL A 35 8.31 11.22 -11.85
C VAL A 35 8.62 10.50 -13.16
N LYS A 36 9.23 11.22 -14.11
CA LYS A 36 9.54 10.74 -15.48
C LYS A 36 10.41 9.47 -15.51
N SER A 37 10.98 9.05 -14.39
CA SER A 37 11.86 7.88 -14.24
C SER A 37 11.33 6.82 -13.26
N SER A 38 10.01 6.75 -13.03
CA SER A 38 9.44 5.73 -12.13
C SER A 38 9.50 4.33 -12.75
N THR A 39 9.81 3.34 -11.93
CA THR A 39 9.84 1.91 -12.31
C THR A 39 8.49 1.47 -12.85
N ILE A 40 8.49 0.73 -13.95
CA ILE A 40 7.32 0.03 -14.48
C ILE A 40 7.32 -1.40 -13.92
N VAL A 41 6.17 -1.85 -13.44
CA VAL A 41 5.90 -3.26 -13.11
C VAL A 41 5.04 -3.87 -14.19
N ILE A 42 5.16 -5.18 -14.38
CA ILE A 42 4.37 -5.97 -15.32
C ILE A 42 3.34 -6.77 -14.54
N VAL A 43 2.06 -6.63 -14.87
CA VAL A 43 1.01 -7.49 -14.30
C VAL A 43 0.34 -8.26 -15.43
N ASN A 44 0.46 -9.59 -15.39
CA ASN A 44 -0.21 -10.48 -16.32
C ASN A 44 -1.51 -10.98 -15.69
N VAL A 45 -2.64 -10.75 -16.36
CA VAL A 45 -3.96 -11.11 -15.85
C VAL A 45 -4.59 -12.13 -16.79
N ARG A 46 -5.11 -13.22 -16.22
CA ARG A 46 -5.84 -14.27 -16.95
C ARG A 46 -7.06 -14.72 -16.15
N ASN A 47 -8.01 -15.32 -16.85
CA ASN A 47 -9.05 -16.13 -16.24
C ASN A 47 -8.52 -17.56 -16.06
N ASP A 48 -8.88 -18.25 -14.98
CA ASP A 48 -8.47 -19.63 -14.69
C ASP A 48 -8.71 -20.62 -15.85
N ASP A 49 -9.67 -20.33 -16.74
CA ASP A 49 -10.04 -21.17 -17.88
C ASP A 49 -9.30 -20.83 -19.19
N GLN A 50 -8.33 -19.90 -19.19
CA GLN A 50 -7.63 -19.44 -20.40
C GLN A 50 -6.10 -19.57 -20.31
N ASP A 51 -5.50 -20.09 -21.39
CA ASP A 51 -4.04 -20.14 -21.57
C ASP A 51 -3.44 -18.78 -21.95
N GLU A 52 -4.27 -17.83 -22.38
CA GLU A 52 -3.87 -16.49 -22.77
C GLU A 52 -4.02 -15.50 -21.61
N TYR A 53 -3.08 -14.57 -21.49
CA TYR A 53 -3.08 -13.50 -20.49
C TYR A 53 -2.97 -12.13 -21.17
N GLU A 54 -3.54 -11.11 -20.53
CA GLU A 54 -3.34 -9.71 -20.91
C GLU A 54 -2.28 -9.08 -20.00
N THR A 55 -1.32 -8.38 -20.60
CA THR A 55 -0.21 -7.76 -19.89
C THR A 55 -0.42 -6.26 -19.71
N PHE A 56 -0.32 -5.81 -18.46
CA PHE A 56 -0.46 -4.41 -18.07
C PHE A 56 0.87 -3.84 -17.56
N PRO A 57 1.57 -3.00 -18.36
CA PRO A 57 2.71 -2.24 -17.88
C PRO A 57 2.23 -1.02 -17.09
N ILE A 58 2.53 -0.97 -15.79
CA ILE A 58 1.99 0.05 -14.87
C ILE A 58 3.12 0.72 -14.10
N HIS A 59 3.00 2.03 -13.87
CA HIS A 59 3.90 2.73 -12.96
C HIS A 59 3.80 2.16 -11.54
N LYS A 60 4.92 1.63 -11.02
CA LYS A 60 5.01 1.04 -9.67
C LYS A 60 4.45 1.96 -8.59
N ASN A 61 4.81 3.24 -8.64
CA ASN A 61 4.35 4.22 -7.66
C ASN A 61 2.83 4.42 -7.68
N TYR A 62 2.20 4.29 -8.84
CA TYR A 62 0.75 4.43 -8.99
C TYR A 62 0.03 3.24 -8.36
N ILE A 63 0.37 2.01 -8.77
CA ILE A 63 -0.34 0.82 -8.31
C ILE A 63 -0.12 0.54 -6.82
N CYS A 64 1.09 0.78 -6.30
CA CYS A 64 1.39 0.65 -4.87
C CYS A 64 0.73 1.75 -4.03
N HIS A 65 0.46 2.93 -4.60
CA HIS A 65 -0.25 3.98 -3.90
C HIS A 65 -1.71 3.61 -3.66
N HIS A 66 -2.37 3.05 -4.69
CA HIS A 66 -3.80 2.71 -4.65
C HIS A 66 -4.11 1.32 -4.08
N SER A 67 -3.09 0.47 -3.88
CA SER A 67 -3.29 -0.89 -3.39
C SER A 67 -2.17 -1.32 -2.42
N PRO A 68 -2.51 -1.54 -1.14
CA PRO A 68 -1.59 -2.12 -0.17
C PRO A 68 -1.10 -3.53 -0.56
N TYR A 69 -1.89 -4.25 -1.37
CA TYR A 69 -1.49 -5.56 -1.89
C TYR A 69 -0.28 -5.42 -2.83
N PHE A 70 -0.37 -4.54 -3.83
CA PHE A 70 0.73 -4.28 -4.75
C PHE A 70 1.90 -3.58 -4.05
N GLU A 71 1.64 -2.73 -3.05
CA GLU A 71 2.68 -2.14 -2.20
C GLU A 71 3.49 -3.23 -1.48
N ALA A 72 2.82 -4.22 -0.89
CA ALA A 72 3.48 -5.32 -0.20
C ALA A 72 4.20 -6.29 -1.16
N ALA A 73 3.62 -6.56 -2.33
CA ALA A 73 4.22 -7.45 -3.32
C ALA A 73 5.50 -6.86 -3.92
N PHE A 74 5.41 -5.65 -4.48
CA PHE A 74 6.52 -5.07 -5.25
C PHE A 74 7.59 -4.36 -4.39
N ASN A 75 7.30 -4.01 -3.15
CA ASN A 75 8.29 -3.43 -2.22
C ASN A 75 8.66 -4.37 -1.06
N GLY A 76 8.07 -5.56 -1.00
CA GLY A 76 8.34 -6.55 0.02
C GLY A 76 9.53 -7.44 -0.29
N ARG A 77 9.55 -8.63 0.32
CA ARG A 77 10.57 -9.66 0.14
C ARG A 77 10.08 -10.86 -0.69
N PHE A 78 8.98 -10.67 -1.41
CA PHE A 78 8.46 -11.68 -2.34
C PHE A 78 9.19 -11.59 -3.68
N ILE A 79 9.02 -12.61 -4.53
CA ILE A 79 9.72 -12.68 -5.82
C ILE A 79 9.34 -11.52 -6.73
N GLU A 80 8.10 -11.04 -6.64
CA GLU A 80 7.58 -9.88 -7.36
C GLU A 80 8.33 -8.59 -6.99
N GLY A 81 8.86 -8.51 -5.77
CA GLY A 81 9.73 -7.43 -5.33
C GLY A 81 11.09 -7.41 -6.03
N GLU A 82 11.55 -8.54 -6.54
CA GLU A 82 12.79 -8.67 -7.30
C GLU A 82 12.54 -8.59 -8.81
N THR A 83 11.55 -9.32 -9.31
CA THR A 83 11.23 -9.40 -10.75
C THR A 83 10.50 -8.17 -11.26
N GLN A 84 9.73 -7.48 -10.39
CA GLN A 84 8.79 -6.44 -10.80
C GLN A 84 7.70 -6.97 -11.75
N GLU A 85 7.39 -8.26 -11.65
CA GLU A 85 6.36 -8.96 -12.44
C GLU A 85 5.40 -9.72 -11.51
N MET A 86 4.13 -9.82 -11.88
CA MET A 86 3.11 -10.55 -11.14
C MET A 86 2.08 -11.19 -12.07
N ASP A 87 1.69 -12.43 -11.78
CA ASP A 87 0.61 -13.14 -12.47
C ASP A 87 -0.64 -13.21 -11.58
N ILE A 88 -1.81 -12.89 -12.13
CA ILE A 88 -3.12 -12.91 -11.47
C ILE A 88 -4.07 -13.80 -12.28
N GLY A 89 -4.64 -14.84 -11.66
CA GLY A 89 -5.51 -15.82 -12.33
C GLY A 89 -7.00 -15.75 -11.95
N ASP A 90 -7.32 -15.01 -10.90
CA ASP A 90 -8.65 -14.94 -10.29
C ASP A 90 -9.42 -13.67 -10.66
N VAL A 91 -8.93 -12.90 -11.63
CA VAL A 91 -9.51 -11.62 -12.05
C VAL A 91 -9.64 -11.58 -13.57
N GLU A 92 -10.80 -11.14 -14.06
CA GLU A 92 -10.99 -10.91 -15.48
C GLU A 92 -10.15 -9.71 -15.95
N PRO A 93 -9.38 -9.82 -17.05
CA PRO A 93 -8.52 -8.75 -17.55
C PRO A 93 -9.24 -7.40 -17.72
N MET A 94 -10.48 -7.42 -18.19
CA MET A 94 -11.30 -6.22 -18.33
C MET A 94 -11.53 -5.50 -17.00
N VAL A 95 -11.80 -6.24 -15.93
CA VAL A 95 -12.03 -5.69 -14.59
C VAL A 95 -10.75 -5.07 -14.05
N PHE A 96 -9.60 -5.74 -14.24
CA PHE A 96 -8.31 -5.18 -13.87
C PHE A 96 -7.95 -3.94 -14.68
N GLY A 97 -8.23 -3.95 -15.98
CA GLY A 97 -8.03 -2.81 -16.88
C GLY A 97 -8.73 -1.55 -16.38
N LEU A 98 -9.99 -1.65 -15.94
CA LEU A 98 -10.76 -0.54 -15.36
C LEU A 98 -10.10 0.06 -14.11
N PHE A 99 -9.41 -0.76 -13.31
CA PHE A 99 -8.72 -0.30 -12.11
C PHE A 99 -7.44 0.50 -12.45
N VAL A 100 -6.72 0.12 -13.51
CA VAL A 100 -5.38 0.66 -13.80
C VAL A 100 -5.34 1.76 -14.86
N THR A 101 -6.44 2.00 -15.58
CA THR A 101 -6.56 3.05 -16.62
C THR A 101 -7.27 4.33 -16.16
N GLY A 102 -7.67 4.41 -14.88
CA GLY A 102 -8.39 5.55 -14.28
C GLY A 102 -7.55 6.80 -14.01
#